data_AF-A0A724WSE2-F1
#
_entry.id   AF-A0A724WSE2-F1
#
_cell.length_a   1.000
_cell.length_b   1.000
_cell.length_c   1.000
_cell.angle_alpha   90.00
_cell.angle_beta   90.00
_cell.angle_gamma   90.00
#
_symmetry.space_group_name_H-M   'P 1'
#
loop_
_entity.id
_entity.type
_entity.pdbx_description
1 polymer ?
#
loop_
_entity_poly.entity_id
_entity_poly.type
_entity_poly.pdbx_seq_one_letter_code
_entity_poly.pdbx_strand_id
1 'polypeptide(L)'
;MSQTTNELIKGGSFVLDELAPERLFTPEDFSEEHKMVGDMTAKFVEDRVVPVLDRIEKHEFELSVGLLREAGELGLLGADVPEAYGGYQMDKISSS
;
A
#
# COMPACT_ATOMS: atom_id res chain seq x y z
N MET A 1 9.04 34.65 -10.56
CA MET A 1 10.44 34.52 -11.06
C MET A 1 11.33 34.45 -9.82
N SER A 2 11.95 33.35 -9.40
CA SER A 2 12.37 32.13 -10.10
C SER A 2 12.48 31.00 -9.05
N GLN A 3 11.85 29.86 -9.35
CA GLN A 3 12.16 28.48 -8.95
C GLN A 3 12.81 28.23 -7.57
N THR A 4 11.98 27.98 -6.55
CA THR A 4 12.37 27.04 -5.48
C THR A 4 12.19 25.63 -6.05
N THR A 5 13.19 25.15 -6.78
CA THR A 5 13.23 23.75 -7.20
C THR A 5 13.36 22.93 -5.93
N ASN A 6 12.30 22.22 -5.54
CA ASN A 6 12.37 21.21 -4.49
C ASN A 6 13.39 20.16 -4.99
N GLU A 7 14.65 20.22 -4.55
CA GLU A 7 15.70 19.34 -5.06
C GLU A 7 15.32 17.89 -4.77
N LEU A 8 14.94 17.16 -5.82
CA LEU A 8 14.60 15.75 -5.74
C LEU A 8 15.85 14.96 -5.33
N ILE A 9 15.72 14.09 -4.33
CA ILE A 9 16.80 13.19 -3.90
C ILE A 9 17.01 12.16 -5.00
N LYS A 10 18.23 12.11 -5.55
CA LYS A 10 18.58 11.13 -6.58
C LYS A 10 18.72 9.74 -5.96
N GLY A 11 18.24 8.71 -6.65
CA GLY A 11 18.47 7.32 -6.24
C GLY A 11 19.96 7.02 -6.12
N GLY A 12 20.39 6.43 -5.00
CA GLY A 12 21.79 6.08 -4.71
C GLY A 12 22.65 7.21 -4.15
N SER A 13 22.14 8.45 -4.03
CA SER A 13 22.90 9.60 -3.46
C SER A 13 23.33 9.39 -2.01
N PHE A 14 22.57 8.60 -1.24
CA PHE A 14 22.85 8.30 0.18
C PHE A 14 24.22 7.68 0.46
N VAL A 15 24.92 7.17 -0.58
CA VAL A 15 26.28 6.60 -0.45
C VAL A 15 27.33 7.69 -0.33
N LEU A 16 27.08 8.85 -0.93
CA LEU A 16 28.05 9.95 -1.06
C LEU A 16 27.63 11.20 -0.29
N ASP A 17 26.32 11.41 -0.14
CA ASP A 17 25.73 12.62 0.42
C ASP A 17 25.11 12.33 1.79
N GLU A 18 25.23 13.28 2.72
CA GLU A 18 24.50 13.27 3.99
C GLU A 18 23.08 13.82 3.79
N LEU A 19 22.07 13.08 4.28
CA LEU A 19 20.66 13.47 4.22
C LEU A 19 20.17 13.86 5.62
N ALA A 20 19.49 15.01 5.69
CA ALA A 20 18.85 15.46 6.93
C ALA A 20 17.63 14.55 7.28
N PRO A 21 17.33 14.30 8.56
CA PRO A 21 16.22 13.43 8.96
C PRO A 21 14.86 13.85 8.39
N GLU A 22 14.61 15.15 8.21
CA GLU A 22 13.36 15.72 7.70
C GLU A 22 13.13 15.42 6.22
N ARG A 23 14.15 14.88 5.54
CA ARG A 23 14.12 14.48 4.13
C ARG A 23 13.84 12.99 3.96
N LEU A 24 13.73 12.25 5.08
CA LEU A 24 13.37 10.85 5.12
C LEU A 24 11.86 10.72 5.34
N PHE A 25 11.30 9.61 4.87
CA PHE A 25 9.92 9.24 5.14
C PHE A 25 9.92 8.02 6.06
N THR A 26 9.15 8.11 7.14
CA THR A 26 9.08 7.12 8.23
C THR A 26 7.61 6.77 8.53
N PRO A 27 7.33 5.65 9.23
CA PRO A 27 5.96 5.31 9.63
C PRO A 27 5.28 6.40 10.48
N GLU A 28 6.05 7.19 11.21
CA GLU A 28 5.56 8.35 11.97
C GLU A 28 4.97 9.45 11.06
N ASP A 29 5.36 9.50 9.78
CA ASP A 29 4.86 10.44 8.77
C ASP A 29 3.56 9.97 8.09
N PHE A 30 3.05 8.78 8.43
CA PHE A 30 1.79 8.26 7.88
C PHE A 30 0.61 9.19 8.19
N SER A 31 -0.13 9.50 7.13
CA SER A 31 -1.42 10.19 7.25
C SER A 31 -2.46 9.28 7.92
N GLU A 32 -3.56 9.89 8.37
CA GLU A 32 -4.68 9.12 8.91
C GLU A 32 -5.34 8.21 7.86
N GLU A 33 -5.27 8.59 6.58
CA GLU A 33 -5.74 7.75 5.46
C GLU A 33 -4.85 6.51 5.29
N HIS A 34 -3.52 6.67 5.37
CA HIS A 34 -2.57 5.55 5.32
C HIS A 34 -2.84 4.54 6.42
N LYS A 35 -3.03 5.03 7.65
CA LYS A 35 -3.34 4.19 8.82
C LYS A 35 -4.70 3.48 8.64
N MET A 36 -5.70 4.18 8.13
CA MET A 36 -7.03 3.60 7.89
C MET A 36 -6.99 2.45 6.89
N VAL A 37 -6.27 2.60 5.78
CA VAL A 37 -6.10 1.53 4.78
C VAL A 37 -5.34 0.34 5.40
N GLY A 38 -4.29 0.61 6.19
CA GLY A 38 -3.55 -0.42 6.92
C GLY A 38 -4.43 -1.21 7.88
N ASP A 39 -5.21 -0.53 8.72
CA ASP A 39 -6.13 -1.14 9.70
C ASP A 39 -7.23 -1.96 9.01
N MET A 40 -7.78 -1.45 7.91
CA MET A 40 -8.79 -2.17 7.12
C MET A 40 -8.22 -3.48 6.56
N THR A 41 -7.01 -3.41 5.99
CA THR A 41 -6.33 -4.57 5.43
C THR A 41 -5.99 -5.60 6.52
N ALA A 42 -5.48 -5.15 7.67
CA ALA A 42 -5.17 -6.02 8.80
C ALA A 42 -6.41 -6.78 9.28
N LYS A 43 -7.54 -6.09 9.47
CA LYS A 43 -8.81 -6.71 9.86
C LYS A 43 -9.30 -7.72 8.84
N PHE A 44 -9.23 -7.40 7.55
CA PHE A 44 -9.62 -8.34 6.50
C PHE A 44 -8.78 -9.62 6.56
N VAL A 45 -7.47 -9.50 6.76
CA VAL A 45 -6.57 -10.66 6.90
C VAL A 45 -6.92 -11.49 8.14
N GLU A 46 -7.04 -10.87 9.30
CA GLU A 46 -7.35 -11.54 10.57
C GLU A 46 -8.72 -12.25 10.54
N ASP A 47 -9.74 -11.58 10.03
CA ASP A 47 -11.12 -12.08 10.09
C ASP A 47 -11.48 -13.03 8.94
N ARG A 48 -10.86 -12.86 7.76
CA ARG A 48 -11.26 -13.57 6.53
C ARG A 48 -10.20 -14.55 6.03
N VAL A 49 -8.93 -14.15 6.03
CA VAL A 49 -7.85 -14.93 5.40
C VAL A 49 -7.28 -15.97 6.36
N VAL A 50 -6.87 -15.55 7.56
CA VAL A 50 -6.26 -16.43 8.58
C VAL A 50 -7.12 -17.66 8.90
N PRO A 51 -8.45 -17.57 9.04
CA PRO A 51 -9.28 -18.74 9.39
C PRO A 51 -9.31 -19.84 8.31
N VAL A 52 -8.99 -19.51 7.05
CA VAL A 52 -9.04 -20.46 5.92
C VAL A 52 -7.65 -20.76 5.34
N LEU A 53 -6.59 -20.22 5.94
CA LEU A 53 -5.22 -20.33 5.44
C LEU A 53 -4.77 -21.79 5.28
N ASP A 54 -5.01 -22.64 6.29
CA ASP A 54 -4.66 -24.07 6.24
C ASP A 54 -5.31 -24.84 5.07
N ARG A 55 -6.47 -24.38 4.61
CA ARG A 55 -7.19 -24.98 3.47
C ARG A 55 -6.61 -24.48 2.15
N ILE A 56 -6.23 -23.22 2.09
CA ILE A 56 -5.52 -22.63 0.94
C ILE A 56 -4.19 -23.36 0.72
N GLU A 57 -3.44 -23.63 1.80
CA GLU A 57 -2.18 -24.42 1.76
C GLU A 57 -2.39 -25.85 1.26
N LYS A 58 -3.61 -26.39 1.37
CA LYS A 58 -4.01 -27.69 0.79
C LYS A 58 -4.53 -27.56 -0.65
N HIS A 59 -4.27 -26.43 -1.31
CA HIS A 59 -4.63 -26.12 -2.69
C HIS A 59 -6.15 -25.99 -2.93
N GLU A 60 -6.93 -25.60 -1.92
CA GLU A 60 -8.34 -25.23 -2.11
C GLU A 60 -8.46 -23.81 -2.72
N PHE A 61 -8.00 -23.63 -3.96
CA PHE A 61 -7.86 -22.32 -4.61
C PHE A 61 -9.17 -21.53 -4.81
N GLU A 62 -10.32 -22.21 -4.78
CA GLU A 62 -11.63 -21.55 -4.81
C GLU A 62 -11.79 -20.55 -3.65
N LEU A 63 -11.19 -20.86 -2.48
CA LEU A 63 -11.16 -19.95 -1.34
C LEU A 63 -10.32 -18.70 -1.63
N SER A 64 -9.16 -18.88 -2.29
CA SER A 64 -8.31 -17.76 -2.70
C SER A 64 -9.02 -16.84 -3.69
N VAL A 65 -9.73 -17.39 -4.67
CA VAL A 65 -10.51 -16.59 -5.64
C VAL A 65 -11.64 -15.84 -4.93
N GLY A 66 -12.33 -16.48 -3.99
CA GLY A 66 -13.35 -15.82 -3.16
C GLY A 66 -12.79 -14.65 -2.37
N LEU A 67 -11.68 -14.87 -1.65
CA LEU A 67 -11.02 -13.83 -0.86
C LEU A 67 -10.51 -12.67 -1.73
N LEU A 68 -9.97 -12.94 -2.91
CA LEU A 68 -9.53 -11.90 -3.83
C LEU A 68 -10.71 -11.05 -4.34
N ARG A 69 -11.87 -11.66 -4.59
CA ARG A 69 -13.08 -10.90 -4.96
C ARG A 69 -13.52 -9.98 -3.81
N GLU A 70 -13.56 -10.50 -2.58
CA GLU A 70 -13.87 -9.69 -1.39
C GLU A 70 -12.88 -8.54 -1.20
N ALA A 71 -11.57 -8.81 -1.36
CA ALA A 71 -10.53 -7.78 -1.29
C ALA A 71 -10.69 -6.72 -2.39
N GLY A 72 -11.15 -7.13 -3.59
CA GLY A 72 -11.48 -6.21 -4.68
C GLY A 72 -12.65 -5.30 -4.36
N GLU A 73 -13.70 -5.81 -3.70
CA GLU A 73 -14.85 -5.02 -3.23
C GLU A 73 -14.45 -4.00 -2.15
N LEU A 74 -13.44 -4.31 -1.33
CA LEU A 74 -12.83 -3.39 -0.37
C LEU A 74 -11.88 -2.36 -1.01
N GLY A 75 -11.65 -2.45 -2.33
CA GLY A 75 -10.77 -1.56 -3.08
C GLY A 75 -9.27 -1.86 -2.97
N LEU A 76 -8.89 -2.91 -2.25
CA LEU A 76 -7.49 -3.29 -2.00
C LEU A 76 -6.75 -3.72 -3.27
N LEU A 77 -7.46 -4.21 -4.28
CA LEU A 77 -6.87 -4.62 -5.57
C LEU A 77 -6.78 -3.50 -6.60
N GLY A 78 -7.39 -2.35 -6.33
CA GLY A 78 -7.44 -1.20 -7.24
C GLY A 78 -6.56 -0.03 -6.82
N ALA A 79 -5.80 -0.15 -5.73
CA ALA A 79 -5.04 0.94 -5.13
C ALA A 79 -4.08 1.61 -6.15
N ASP A 80 -3.36 0.81 -6.95
CA ASP A 80 -2.39 1.30 -7.94
C ASP A 80 -2.98 1.62 -9.32
N VAL A 81 -4.27 1.37 -9.52
CA VAL A 81 -4.93 1.52 -10.82
C VAL A 81 -5.51 2.94 -10.92
N PRO A 82 -5.29 3.66 -12.03
CA PRO A 82 -5.90 4.97 -12.25
C PRO A 82 -7.44 4.91 -12.22
N GLU A 83 -8.07 5.97 -11.69
CA GLU A 83 -9.54 6.07 -11.62
C GLU A 83 -10.22 5.94 -12.99
N ALA A 84 -9.57 6.44 -14.06
CA ALA A 84 -10.05 6.32 -15.45
C ALA A 84 -10.24 4.86 -15.91
N TYR A 85 -9.63 3.90 -15.22
CA TYR A 85 -9.73 2.47 -15.49
C TYR A 85 -10.48 1.70 -14.38
N GLY A 86 -11.18 2.41 -13.48
CA GLY A 86 -11.95 1.81 -12.39
C GLY A 86 -11.14 1.47 -11.14
N GLY A 87 -9.94 2.06 -10.98
CA GLY A 87 -9.16 1.97 -9.74
C GLY A 87 -9.34 3.16 -8.81
N TYR A 88 -8.47 3.25 -7.79
CA TYR A 88 -8.54 4.27 -6.74
C TYR A 88 -7.38 5.27 -6.76
N GLN A 89 -6.38 5.06 -7.63
CA GLN A 89 -5.20 5.92 -7.79
C GLN A 89 -4.60 6.40 -6.45
N MET A 90 -4.49 5.48 -5.50
CA MET A 90 -3.91 5.76 -4.19
C MET A 90 -2.42 6.06 -4.34
N ASP A 91 -1.86 6.73 -3.33
CA ASP A 91 -0.44 6.95 -3.31
C ASP A 91 0.35 5.65 -3.07
N LYS A 92 1.65 5.72 -3.34
CA LYS A 92 2.54 4.55 -3.18
C LYS A 92 2.73 4.12 -1.74
N ILE A 93 2.41 4.97 -0.77
CA ILE A 93 2.47 4.61 0.65
C ILE A 93 1.31 3.67 0.98
N SER A 94 0.14 3.91 0.42
CA SER A 94 -1.07 3.12 0.65
C SER A 94 -1.11 1.83 -0.18
N SER A 95 -0.46 1.82 -1.34
CA SER A 95 -0.50 0.68 -2.26
C SER A 95 0.65 -0.30 -2.12
N SER A 96 1.61 -0.07 -1.21
CA SER A 96 2.78 -0.94 -1.00
C SER A 96 2.84 -1.62 0.37
#